data_AF-A0AA50YQQ2-F1
#
_entry.id   AF-A0AA50YQQ2-F1
#
_cell.length_a   1.000
_cell.length_b   1.000
_cell.length_c   1.000
_cell.angle_alpha   90.00
_cell.angle_beta   90.00
_cell.angle_gamma   90.00
#
_symmetry.space_group_name_H-M   'P 1'
#
loop_
_entity.id
_entity.type
_entity.pdbx_description
1 polymer ?
#
loop_
_entity_poly.entity_id
_entity_poly.type
_entity_poly.pdbx_seq_one_letter_code
_entity_poly.pdbx_strand_id
1 'polypeptide(L)'
;DEDCVKHGGWWKVDKIEDFSGSIAIEFGNNSYVSALDNGLFTIGAPHGDDEGPSPEEIFTGFPAGENKFALKSGYGKYLGVSKDGLVIGRSDAVGPMEQWEP
;
A
#
# COMPACT_ATOMS: atom_id res chain seq x y z
N ASP A 1 5.37 14.37 -16.34
CA ASP A 1 5.19 12.92 -16.32
C ASP A 1 3.70 12.67 -16.38
N GLU A 2 3.21 11.91 -17.36
CA GLU A 2 1.78 11.72 -17.62
C GLU A 2 1.08 10.98 -16.46
N ASP A 3 1.79 10.00 -15.88
CA ASP A 3 1.32 9.22 -14.74
C ASP A 3 1.14 10.11 -13.50
N CYS A 4 2.14 10.94 -13.22
CA CYS A 4 2.10 11.94 -12.15
C CYS A 4 0.90 12.88 -12.25
N VAL A 5 0.54 13.30 -13.46
CA VAL A 5 -0.65 14.15 -13.65
C VAL A 5 -1.93 13.35 -13.44
N LYS A 6 -2.02 12.15 -14.01
CA LYS A 6 -3.22 11.31 -13.93
C LYS A 6 -3.54 10.85 -12.51
N HIS A 7 -2.54 10.67 -11.67
CA HIS A 7 -2.69 10.15 -10.31
C HIS A 7 -2.48 11.23 -9.23
N GLY A 8 -2.81 12.49 -9.54
CA GLY A 8 -2.84 13.57 -8.54
C GLY A 8 -1.49 13.85 -7.87
N GLY A 9 -0.40 13.76 -8.62
CA GLY A 9 0.96 13.93 -8.13
C GLY A 9 1.68 12.63 -7.75
N TRP A 10 1.01 11.48 -7.80
CA TRP A 10 1.59 10.16 -7.53
C TRP A 10 2.11 9.52 -8.81
N TRP A 11 3.16 8.71 -8.71
CA TRP A 11 3.74 8.04 -9.87
C TRP A 11 4.12 6.61 -9.54
N LYS A 12 4.16 5.78 -10.57
CA LYS A 12 4.63 4.40 -10.50
C LYS A 12 6.11 4.35 -10.11
N VAL A 13 6.40 3.49 -9.15
CA VAL A 13 7.77 3.13 -8.78
C VAL A 13 8.22 1.91 -9.59
N ASP A 14 9.40 1.98 -10.20
CA ASP A 14 9.97 0.89 -11.00
C ASP A 14 11.07 0.08 -10.27
N LYS A 15 11.60 0.62 -9.17
CA LYS A 15 12.67 -0.01 -8.39
C LYS A 15 12.31 -0.09 -6.93
N ILE A 16 12.64 -1.21 -6.29
CA ILE A 16 12.35 -1.41 -4.87
C ILE A 16 13.10 -0.40 -3.97
N GLU A 17 14.25 0.12 -4.42
CA GLU A 17 14.99 1.14 -3.65
C GLU A 17 14.20 2.44 -3.47
N ASP A 18 13.30 2.74 -4.41
CA ASP A 18 12.44 3.91 -4.38
C ASP A 18 11.11 3.63 -3.62
N PHE A 19 10.91 2.39 -3.17
CA PHE A 19 9.74 1.98 -2.37
C PHE A 19 9.92 2.36 -0.89
N SER A 20 9.82 3.66 -0.58
CA SER A 20 9.86 4.14 0.80
C SER A 20 9.00 5.38 1.01
N GLY A 21 8.49 5.56 2.23
CA GLY A 21 7.60 6.69 2.54
C GLY A 21 6.16 6.39 2.15
N SER A 22 5.44 7.39 1.63
CA SER A 22 4.03 7.24 1.27
C SER A 22 3.87 6.39 0.01
N ILE A 23 3.13 5.29 0.11
CA ILE A 23 2.89 4.33 -0.97
C ILE A 23 1.40 4.08 -1.10
N ALA A 24 0.90 3.99 -2.34
CA ALA A 24 -0.42 3.45 -2.65
C ALA A 24 -0.27 2.24 -3.59
N ILE A 25 -1.24 1.34 -3.56
CA ILE A 25 -1.27 0.15 -4.41
C ILE A 25 -2.52 0.24 -5.28
N GLU A 26 -2.35 0.43 -6.58
CA GLU A 26 -3.46 0.46 -7.53
C GLU A 26 -3.80 -0.95 -8.03
N PHE A 27 -5.08 -1.31 -8.03
CA PHE A 27 -5.63 -2.54 -8.62
C PHE A 27 -6.38 -2.24 -9.93
N GLY A 28 -5.80 -1.35 -10.73
CA GLY A 28 -6.33 -0.88 -12.01
C GLY A 28 -7.50 0.10 -11.87
N ASN A 29 -7.82 0.76 -12.99
CA ASN A 29 -8.91 1.73 -13.09
C ASN A 29 -8.88 2.81 -11.99
N ASN A 30 -7.67 3.29 -11.66
CA ASN A 30 -7.45 4.31 -10.64
C ASN A 30 -8.12 3.95 -9.29
N SER A 31 -8.16 2.66 -8.95
CA SER A 31 -8.77 2.14 -7.72
C SER A 31 -7.68 1.56 -6.84
N TYR A 32 -7.60 2.00 -5.59
CA TYR A 32 -6.48 1.66 -4.71
C TYR A 32 -6.90 0.72 -3.57
N VAL A 33 -5.93 0.02 -3.00
CA VAL A 33 -6.15 -0.76 -1.77
C VAL A 33 -6.43 0.21 -0.63
N SER A 34 -7.58 0.05 0.03
CA SER A 34 -8.03 0.88 1.15
C SER A 34 -8.04 0.08 2.46
N ALA A 35 -7.50 0.67 3.52
CA ALA A 35 -7.48 0.10 4.86
C ALA A 35 -8.78 0.37 5.62
N LEU A 36 -9.30 -0.66 6.30
CA LEU A 36 -10.45 -0.54 7.19
C LEU A 36 -10.02 -0.57 8.66
N ASP A 37 -10.81 0.08 9.52
CA ASP A 37 -10.58 0.16 10.97
C ASP A 37 -10.54 -1.19 11.70
N ASN A 38 -11.17 -2.22 11.12
CA ASN A 38 -11.19 -3.60 11.60
C ASN A 38 -9.95 -4.43 11.19
N GLY A 39 -8.98 -3.79 10.53
CA GLY A 39 -7.74 -4.40 10.06
C GLY A 39 -7.91 -5.29 8.83
N LEU A 40 -9.01 -5.13 8.08
CA LEU A 40 -9.18 -5.70 6.74
C LEU A 40 -8.87 -4.66 5.66
N PHE A 41 -8.81 -5.11 4.41
CA PHE A 41 -8.62 -4.26 3.24
C PHE A 41 -9.72 -4.48 2.22
N THR A 42 -9.99 -3.45 1.43
CA THR A 42 -10.87 -3.49 0.26
C THR A 42 -10.19 -2.78 -0.90
N ILE A 43 -10.76 -2.86 -2.09
CA ILE A 43 -10.44 -1.94 -3.20
C ILE A 43 -11.42 -0.76 -3.11
N GLY A 44 -10.89 0.46 -3.16
CA GLY A 44 -11.66 1.70 -3.20
C GLY A 44 -12.46 1.85 -4.49
N ALA A 45 -13.31 2.88 -4.54
CA ALA A 45 -13.95 3.24 -5.80
C ALA A 45 -12.90 3.82 -6.78
N PRO A 46 -13.14 3.73 -8.10
CA PRO A 46 -12.30 4.42 -9.08
C PRO A 46 -12.24 5.92 -8.81
N HIS A 47 -11.02 6.46 -8.80
CA HIS A 47 -10.73 7.90 -8.74
C HIS A 47 -10.79 8.52 -10.15
N GLY A 48 -11.10 9.81 -10.21
CA GLY A 48 -11.03 10.60 -11.44
C GLY A 48 -9.60 10.71 -11.97
N ASP A 49 -9.46 11.05 -13.26
CA ASP A 49 -8.16 11.50 -13.75
C ASP A 49 -7.77 12.76 -12.99
N ASP A 50 -6.50 12.86 -12.58
CA ASP A 50 -5.92 13.90 -11.72
C ASP A 50 -6.19 13.79 -10.21
N GLU A 51 -6.92 12.75 -9.79
CA GLU A 51 -7.14 12.43 -8.39
C GLU A 51 -6.15 11.36 -7.90
N GLY A 52 -5.54 11.63 -6.75
CA GLY A 52 -4.64 10.70 -6.06
C GLY A 52 -5.36 9.90 -4.97
N PRO A 53 -4.68 8.90 -4.36
CA PRO A 53 -5.25 8.06 -3.31
C PRO A 53 -5.76 8.87 -2.09
N SER A 54 -6.84 8.38 -1.51
CA SER A 54 -7.42 8.89 -0.27
C SER A 54 -6.54 8.55 0.94
N PRO A 55 -6.67 9.23 2.09
CA PRO A 55 -5.86 8.96 3.27
C PRO A 55 -5.82 7.49 3.73
N GLU A 56 -6.93 6.77 3.59
CA GLU A 56 -7.07 5.34 3.92
C GLU A 56 -6.45 4.40 2.88
N GLU A 57 -6.12 4.91 1.69
CA GLU A 57 -5.45 4.20 0.60
C GLU A 57 -3.93 4.44 0.60
N ILE A 58 -3.45 5.31 1.49
CA ILE A 58 -2.04 5.64 1.66
C ILE A 58 -1.44 4.78 2.79
N PHE A 59 -0.39 4.06 2.44
CA PHE A 59 0.44 3.26 3.33
C PHE A 59 1.80 3.91 3.52
N THR A 60 2.53 3.48 4.55
CA THR A 60 3.96 3.76 4.69
C THR A 60 4.77 2.52 4.32
N GLY A 61 5.62 2.63 3.29
CA GLY A 61 6.57 1.61 2.89
C GLY A 61 7.89 1.71 3.66
N PHE A 62 8.41 0.56 4.07
CA PHE A 62 9.69 0.42 4.76
C PHE A 62 10.54 -0.66 4.11
N PRO A 63 11.87 -0.48 3.97
CA PRO A 63 12.76 -1.57 3.62
C PRO A 63 12.75 -2.62 4.75
N ALA A 64 12.64 -3.90 4.37
CA ALA A 64 12.57 -5.02 5.32
C ALA A 64 13.66 -6.09 5.09
N GLY A 65 14.65 -5.79 4.25
CA GLY A 65 15.75 -6.68 3.91
C GLY A 65 16.16 -6.52 2.44
N GLU A 66 16.98 -7.44 1.94
CA GLU A 66 17.31 -7.50 0.52
C GLU A 66 16.07 -7.86 -0.30
N ASN A 67 15.72 -7.03 -1.28
CA ASN A 67 14.56 -7.17 -2.15
C ASN A 67 13.21 -7.35 -1.40
N LYS A 68 13.11 -6.81 -0.18
CA LYS A 68 11.93 -6.93 0.68
C LYS A 68 11.46 -5.60 1.21
N PHE A 69 10.16 -5.46 1.36
CA PHE A 69 9.53 -4.32 2.00
C PHE A 69 8.46 -4.74 3.00
N ALA A 70 8.07 -3.81 3.87
CA ALA A 70 6.91 -3.91 4.72
C ALA A 70 6.02 -2.69 4.51
N LEU A 71 4.72 -2.85 4.71
CA LEU A 71 3.73 -1.78 4.61
C LEU A 71 3.03 -1.57 5.94
N LYS A 72 2.82 -0.32 6.31
CA LYS A 72 2.01 0.09 7.47
C LYS A 72 0.81 0.89 7.00
N SER A 73 -0.37 0.51 7.44
CA SER A 73 -1.62 1.25 7.19
C SER A 73 -1.65 2.57 7.95
N GLY A 74 -2.53 3.49 7.54
CA GLY A 74 -2.84 4.72 8.28
C GLY A 74 -3.33 4.49 9.72
N TYR A 75 -3.86 3.30 10.02
CA TYR A 75 -4.23 2.89 11.38
C TYR A 75 -3.05 2.45 12.25
N GLY A 76 -1.83 2.55 11.73
CA GLY A 76 -0.61 2.24 12.46
C GLY A 76 -0.31 0.75 12.59
N LYS A 77 -0.94 -0.11 11.79
CA LYS A 77 -0.73 -1.57 11.78
C LYS A 77 -0.04 -2.02 10.50
N TYR A 78 0.88 -2.96 10.64
CA TYR A 78 1.59 -3.58 9.52
C TYR A 78 0.70 -4.59 8.80
N LEU A 79 0.84 -4.62 7.48
CA LEU A 79 0.14 -5.51 6.56
C LEU A 79 0.87 -6.84 6.52
N GLY A 80 0.15 -7.93 6.76
CA GLY A 80 0.67 -9.28 6.63
C GLY A 80 -0.38 -10.29 6.23
N VAL A 81 0.06 -11.52 5.98
CA VAL A 81 -0.80 -12.63 5.57
C VAL A 81 -1.23 -13.45 6.79
N SER A 82 -2.53 -13.67 6.94
CA SER A 82 -3.10 -14.54 7.96
C SER A 82 -2.86 -16.01 7.64
N LYS A 83 -3.09 -16.91 8.62
CA LYS A 83 -2.98 -18.37 8.41
C LYS A 83 -3.92 -18.90 7.31
N ASP A 84 -5.01 -18.19 7.05
CA ASP A 84 -6.00 -18.55 6.04
C ASP A 84 -5.70 -17.92 4.67
N GLY A 85 -4.55 -17.26 4.52
CA GLY A 85 -4.12 -16.61 3.27
C GLY A 85 -4.74 -15.23 3.03
N LEU A 86 -5.40 -14.63 4.02
CA LEU A 86 -6.01 -13.31 3.91
C LEU A 86 -5.00 -12.20 4.29
N VAL A 87 -4.94 -11.14 3.50
CA VAL A 87 -4.16 -9.94 3.86
C VAL A 87 -4.88 -9.15 4.95
N ILE A 88 -4.19 -8.89 6.07
CA ILE A 88 -4.74 -8.19 7.24
C ILE A 88 -3.74 -7.17 7.80
N GLY A 89 -4.26 -6.09 8.37
CA GLY A 89 -3.50 -4.99 8.95
C GLY A 89 -3.67 -4.93 10.46
N ARG A 90 -3.08 -5.89 11.20
CA ARG A 90 -3.29 -6.01 12.66
C ARG A 90 -2.01 -6.06 13.48
N SER A 91 -0.85 -6.19 12.84
CA SER A 91 0.43 -6.37 13.52
C SER A 91 1.05 -5.04 13.96
N ASP A 92 1.60 -4.99 15.17
CA ASP A 92 2.33 -3.81 15.69
C ASP A 92 3.81 -3.78 15.30
N ALA A 93 4.33 -4.90 14.78
CA ALA A 93 5.72 -5.05 14.36
C ALA A 93 5.80 -5.85 13.05
N VAL A 94 6.94 -5.73 12.37
CA VAL A 94 7.25 -6.52 11.17
C VAL A 94 7.81 -7.87 11.60
N GLY A 95 7.04 -8.93 11.37
CA GLY A 95 7.50 -10.32 11.42
C GLY A 95 7.64 -10.91 10.02
N PRO A 96 7.82 -12.24 9.91
CA PRO A 96 7.91 -12.92 8.62
C PRO A 96 6.67 -12.76 7.73
N MET A 97 5.48 -12.59 8.33
CA MET A 97 4.21 -12.48 7.58
C MET A 97 3.96 -11.08 7.05
N GLU A 98 4.68 -10.07 7.56
CA GLU A 98 4.58 -8.67 7.16
C GLU A 98 5.66 -8.25 6.14
N GLN A 99 6.52 -9.19 5.75
CA GLN A 99 7.53 -8.98 4.72
C GLN A 99 6.97 -9.39 3.36
N TRP A 100 7.14 -8.50 2.38
CA TRP A 100 6.68 -8.67 1.00
C TRP A 100 7.86 -8.58 0.04
N GLU A 101 7.75 -9.31 -1.06
CA GLU A 101 8.67 -9.23 -2.21
C GLU A 101 7.85 -8.74 -3.42
N PRO A 102 8.37 -7.78 -4.22
CA PRO A 102 7.67 -7.23 -5.38
C PRO A 102 7.61 -8.20 -6.58
#